data_AF-A0A3M1M4L3-F1
#
_entry.id   AF-A0A3M1M4L3-F1
#
_cell.length_a   1.000
_cell.length_b   1.000
_cell.length_c   1.000
_cell.angle_alpha   90.00
_cell.angle_beta   90.00
_cell.angle_gamma   90.00
#
_symmetry.space_group_name_H-M   'P 1'
#
loop_
_entity.id
_entity.type
_entity.pdbx_description
1 polymer ?
#
loop_
_entity_poly.entity_id
_entity_poly.type
_entity_poly.pdbx_seq_one_letter_code
_entity_poly.pdbx_strand_id
1 'polypeptide(L)'
;MTRQAADRQPEDGQPAIVGIDIGGANLKIATAGGLARACFFPMWKTPEQLATRLARLIEDCGIDPSHARFALTMTGEMADCFATRRAGVQAILRQVLDLVPGERLFVYRVDGGWCTASAAWEDPWSVAASNWRALAEWILSCDSPVQPPPDLLIDIGSTTTDVIPLFDGRVATTARTDRDRLQSGQLVYIGCQRTLLAALQASVRIDGVSCPLMAEYFADLGDALVVAGLASESSADLATADGRPRTQEFAAARLARMIGEDAETLDLEPIRDLGRQFAQSASARIADAVVRQLDVRQRPPTGTTLMFTGHGDGLHRCVAEELTRRGLAFHAVWLSDSLSPELSRSAPAYACARLLLSRLHGREAPGVSIEGASLIERLEPLVEPRLPTEGRPRPSPRTATKLPDQSRRVIKLGGSLLDVPNLSELFCAWMRAERPACNLLVVGGGPLVDAVRQLDRIHELPPTEIHWLCVRLLDATWELAQWLLPQVVHPVADADSLNHFLSHDQSADRVALVRPGAFYEPDGDRSGLPANWSTTSDSVAAYLAQIVAADELVLLKSTCIYGQQTSAPGGDSAIQRWAEAGLVDAMFPIAARCIPRVRYLNLRSATQATPTNASSPESARRATRS
;
A
#
# COMPACT_ATOMS: atom_id res chain seq x y z
N MET A 1 1.60 -36.18 31.22
CA MET A 1 1.50 -36.72 29.85
C MET A 1 1.06 -35.60 28.93
N THR A 2 2.05 -34.90 28.40
CA THR A 2 1.97 -33.70 27.58
C THR A 2 1.66 -34.11 26.14
N ARG A 3 0.51 -33.69 25.58
CA ARG A 3 0.26 -33.82 24.14
C ARG A 3 0.75 -32.55 23.45
N GLN A 4 1.82 -32.71 22.67
CA GLN A 4 2.21 -31.82 21.58
C GLN A 4 0.99 -31.57 20.69
N ALA A 5 0.52 -30.33 20.61
CA ALA A 5 -0.24 -29.89 19.45
C ALA A 5 0.79 -29.64 18.35
N ALA A 6 0.78 -30.56 17.38
CA ALA A 6 1.72 -30.60 16.28
C ALA A 6 1.61 -29.37 15.39
N ASP A 7 2.77 -28.78 15.15
CA ASP A 7 3.14 -27.99 13.99
C ASP A 7 2.79 -28.79 12.72
N ARG A 8 1.60 -28.55 12.15
CA ARG A 8 1.24 -29.09 10.83
C ARG A 8 1.72 -28.09 9.80
N GLN A 9 2.79 -28.46 9.10
CA GLN A 9 3.09 -27.85 7.81
C GLN A 9 1.83 -27.94 6.92
N PRO A 10 1.56 -26.93 6.08
CA PRO A 10 0.46 -26.99 5.13
C PRO A 10 0.61 -28.26 4.28
N GLU A 11 -0.45 -29.05 4.18
CA GLU A 11 -0.51 -30.20 3.28
C GLU A 11 -0.15 -29.73 1.87
N ASP A 12 0.81 -30.42 1.24
CA ASP A 12 1.31 -30.12 -0.11
C ASP A 12 0.12 -29.91 -1.07
N GLY A 13 -0.07 -28.66 -1.52
CA GLY A 13 -1.07 -28.28 -2.52
C GLY A 13 -2.25 -27.42 -2.06
N GLN A 14 -2.42 -27.10 -0.77
CA GLN A 14 -3.44 -26.12 -0.37
C GLN A 14 -2.96 -24.66 -0.52
N PRO A 15 -3.78 -23.76 -1.10
CA PRO A 15 -3.41 -22.36 -1.30
C PRO A 15 -3.22 -21.66 0.05
N ALA A 16 -2.11 -20.93 0.21
CA ALA A 16 -1.83 -20.16 1.41
C ALA A 16 -2.95 -19.14 1.67
N ILE A 17 -3.44 -19.06 2.90
CA ILE A 17 -4.42 -18.04 3.31
C ILE A 17 -3.71 -16.96 4.10
N VAL A 18 -3.86 -15.73 3.64
CA VAL A 18 -3.10 -14.57 4.11
C VAL A 18 -4.07 -13.48 4.52
N GLY A 19 -4.01 -13.07 5.76
CA GLY A 19 -4.71 -11.89 6.25
C GLY A 19 -3.86 -10.65 6.08
N ILE A 20 -4.50 -9.55 5.69
CA ILE A 20 -3.91 -8.23 5.52
C ILE A 20 -4.72 -7.24 6.37
N ASP A 21 -4.06 -6.57 7.31
CA ASP A 21 -4.61 -5.44 8.07
C ASP A 21 -3.91 -4.15 7.62
N ILE A 22 -4.66 -3.32 6.89
CA ILE A 22 -4.20 -2.03 6.37
C ILE A 22 -4.63 -0.92 7.34
N GLY A 23 -3.74 -0.58 8.26
CA GLY A 23 -3.93 0.52 9.19
C GLY A 23 -3.40 1.86 8.68
N GLY A 24 -3.81 2.95 9.32
CA GLY A 24 -3.36 4.30 8.94
C GLY A 24 -1.86 4.55 9.20
N ALA A 25 -1.24 3.79 10.11
CA ALA A 25 0.17 3.95 10.50
C ALA A 25 1.02 2.69 10.30
N ASN A 26 0.40 1.54 10.07
CA ASN A 26 1.10 0.27 9.98
C ASN A 26 0.40 -0.64 8.98
N LEU A 27 1.19 -1.43 8.27
CA LEU A 27 0.71 -2.57 7.48
C LEU A 27 1.07 -3.84 8.22
N LYS A 28 0.14 -4.77 8.31
CA LYS A 28 0.37 -6.07 8.95
C LYS A 28 -0.16 -7.16 8.04
N ILE A 29 0.60 -8.24 7.94
CA ILE A 29 0.18 -9.47 7.28
C ILE A 29 0.39 -10.66 8.21
N ALA A 30 -0.49 -11.64 8.09
CA ALA A 30 -0.31 -12.91 8.78
C ALA A 30 -0.90 -14.06 7.97
N THR A 31 -0.22 -15.20 7.93
CA THR A 31 -0.74 -16.42 7.31
C THR A 31 -1.54 -17.22 8.32
N ALA A 32 -2.53 -17.99 7.87
CA ALA A 32 -3.28 -18.90 8.74
C ALA A 32 -2.37 -19.95 9.41
N GLY A 33 -1.21 -20.24 8.79
CA GLY A 33 -0.16 -21.12 9.32
C GLY A 33 0.73 -20.49 10.40
N GLY A 34 0.52 -19.21 10.77
CA GLY A 34 1.20 -18.60 11.90
C GLY A 34 2.45 -17.77 11.57
N LEU A 35 2.71 -17.47 10.30
CA LEU A 35 3.74 -16.50 9.93
C LEU A 35 3.14 -15.08 9.99
N ALA A 36 3.84 -14.11 10.58
CA ALA A 36 3.40 -12.71 10.60
C ALA A 36 4.53 -11.73 10.33
N ARG A 37 4.20 -10.61 9.67
CA ARG A 37 5.08 -9.48 9.44
C ARG A 37 4.30 -8.18 9.58
N ALA A 38 4.96 -7.16 10.11
CA ALA A 38 4.39 -5.82 10.21
C ALA A 38 5.46 -4.79 9.87
N CYS A 39 5.06 -3.67 9.28
CA CYS A 39 5.94 -2.53 9.10
C CYS A 39 5.21 -1.20 9.34
N PHE A 40 5.96 -0.20 9.78
CA PHE A 40 5.47 1.17 9.88
C PHE A 40 5.23 1.74 8.47
N PHE A 41 4.04 2.29 8.28
CA PHE A 41 3.58 2.86 7.02
C PHE A 41 2.69 4.07 7.33
N PRO A 42 3.25 5.30 7.34
CA PRO A 42 2.48 6.51 7.60
C PRO A 42 1.64 6.82 6.37
N MET A 43 0.43 6.25 6.30
CA MET A 43 -0.45 6.36 5.14
C MET A 43 -0.75 7.80 4.76
N TRP A 44 -0.79 8.70 5.75
CA TRP A 44 -1.00 10.13 5.55
C TRP A 44 0.17 10.85 4.86
N LYS A 45 1.38 10.25 4.82
CA LYS A 45 2.57 10.85 4.17
C LYS A 45 2.86 10.26 2.80
N THR A 46 2.76 8.94 2.67
CA THR A 46 3.18 8.20 1.46
C THR A 46 2.11 7.20 1.00
N PRO A 47 0.85 7.62 0.79
CA PRO A 47 -0.25 6.72 0.44
C PRO A 47 -0.01 5.95 -0.86
N GLU A 48 0.73 6.53 -1.81
CA GLU A 48 1.10 5.94 -3.10
C GLU A 48 2.06 4.75 -3.01
N GLN A 49 2.72 4.56 -1.85
CA GLN A 49 3.66 3.47 -1.65
C GLN A 49 3.00 2.20 -1.09
N LEU A 50 1.69 2.20 -0.82
CA LEU A 50 1.00 1.08 -0.17
C LEU A 50 1.22 -0.24 -0.95
N ALA A 51 1.02 -0.22 -2.28
CA ALA A 51 1.23 -1.43 -3.10
C ALA A 51 2.67 -1.94 -3.00
N THR A 52 3.66 -1.05 -3.12
CA THR A 52 5.08 -1.43 -3.05
C THR A 52 5.45 -2.00 -1.68
N ARG A 53 4.95 -1.41 -0.60
CA ARG A 53 5.26 -1.83 0.78
C ARG A 53 4.56 -3.14 1.12
N LEU A 54 3.32 -3.33 0.68
CA LEU A 54 2.58 -4.57 0.86
C LEU A 54 3.21 -5.71 0.04
N ALA A 55 3.65 -5.46 -1.19
CA ALA A 55 4.35 -6.46 -2.01
C ALA A 55 5.61 -6.99 -1.31
N ARG A 56 6.42 -6.11 -0.71
CA ARG A 56 7.61 -6.51 0.06
C ARG A 56 7.25 -7.39 1.26
N LEU A 57 6.19 -7.06 2.01
CA LEU A 57 5.76 -7.91 3.12
C LEU A 57 5.35 -9.31 2.63
N ILE A 58 4.59 -9.38 1.53
CA ILE A 58 4.16 -10.65 0.94
C ILE A 58 5.39 -11.48 0.49
N GLU A 59 6.37 -10.84 -0.15
CA GLU A 59 7.63 -11.45 -0.56
C GLU A 59 8.48 -11.94 0.63
N ASP A 60 8.60 -11.13 1.69
CA ASP A 60 9.30 -11.48 2.94
C ASP A 60 8.67 -12.71 3.64
N CYS A 61 7.42 -13.00 3.32
CA CYS A 61 6.70 -14.18 3.78
C CYS A 61 6.81 -15.39 2.82
N GLY A 62 7.48 -15.25 1.67
CA GLY A 62 7.61 -16.30 0.67
C GLY A 62 6.29 -16.68 -0.01
N ILE A 63 5.32 -15.75 -0.06
CA ILE A 63 3.98 -16.01 -0.58
C ILE A 63 3.94 -15.65 -2.07
N ASP A 64 3.49 -16.59 -2.90
CA ASP A 64 3.08 -16.30 -4.28
C ASP A 64 1.63 -15.80 -4.32
N PRO A 65 1.37 -14.52 -4.68
CA PRO A 65 0.02 -13.97 -4.73
C PRO A 65 -0.93 -14.70 -5.68
N SER A 66 -0.39 -15.35 -6.73
CA SER A 66 -1.20 -16.06 -7.72
C SER A 66 -1.77 -17.39 -7.19
N HIS A 67 -1.14 -17.95 -6.16
CA HIS A 67 -1.53 -19.21 -5.54
C HIS A 67 -2.15 -19.04 -4.14
N ALA A 68 -2.10 -17.84 -3.56
CA ALA A 68 -2.70 -17.55 -2.26
C ALA A 68 -4.16 -17.07 -2.35
N ARG A 69 -4.83 -17.01 -1.19
CA ARG A 69 -6.09 -16.29 -0.97
C ARG A 69 -5.89 -15.26 0.12
N PHE A 70 -6.50 -14.09 -0.05
CA PHE A 70 -6.25 -12.94 0.79
C PHE A 70 -7.51 -12.49 1.51
N ALA A 71 -7.40 -12.33 2.83
CA ALA A 71 -8.42 -11.75 3.69
C ALA A 71 -8.02 -10.32 4.06
N LEU A 72 -8.72 -9.32 3.55
CA LEU A 72 -8.41 -7.91 3.77
C LEU A 72 -9.32 -7.30 4.84
N THR A 73 -8.72 -6.61 5.80
CA THR A 73 -9.38 -5.66 6.69
C THR A 73 -8.63 -4.33 6.67
N MET A 74 -9.30 -3.23 6.97
CA MET A 74 -8.68 -1.90 6.97
C MET A 74 -9.19 -1.00 8.09
N THR A 75 -8.31 -0.09 8.52
CA THR A 75 -8.58 1.09 9.37
C THR A 75 -7.88 2.35 8.84
N GLY A 76 -7.09 2.22 7.77
CA GLY A 76 -6.34 3.32 7.16
C GLY A 76 -7.17 4.23 6.24
N GLU A 77 -8.42 3.87 5.94
CA GLU A 77 -9.26 4.60 4.99
C GLU A 77 -9.63 6.03 5.44
N MET A 78 -9.38 6.36 6.71
CA MET A 78 -9.56 7.69 7.30
C MET A 78 -8.26 8.49 7.42
N ALA A 79 -7.14 8.02 6.86
CA ALA A 79 -5.88 8.77 6.90
C ALA A 79 -6.05 10.16 6.25
N ASP A 80 -5.36 11.16 6.81
CA ASP A 80 -5.51 12.59 6.45
C ASP A 80 -5.30 12.90 4.96
N CYS A 81 -4.61 12.01 4.23
CA CYS A 81 -4.42 12.12 2.79
C CYS A 81 -5.69 11.90 1.96
N PHE A 82 -6.77 11.38 2.55
CA PHE A 82 -8.02 11.10 1.86
C PHE A 82 -9.10 12.11 2.21
N ALA A 83 -9.69 12.74 1.18
CA ALA A 83 -10.77 13.71 1.38
C ALA A 83 -12.03 13.10 2.01
N THR A 84 -12.29 11.81 1.76
CA THR A 84 -13.42 11.09 2.33
C THR A 84 -13.05 9.64 2.62
N ARG A 85 -13.79 9.00 3.55
CA ARG A 85 -13.70 7.56 3.82
C ARG A 85 -13.87 6.72 2.54
N ARG A 86 -14.81 7.09 1.66
CA ARG A 86 -15.01 6.42 0.37
C ARG A 86 -13.74 6.47 -0.48
N ALA A 87 -13.13 7.65 -0.61
CA ALA A 87 -11.90 7.83 -1.36
C ALA A 87 -10.75 6.99 -0.75
N GLY A 88 -10.65 6.90 0.58
CA GLY A 88 -9.66 6.06 1.26
C GLY A 88 -9.83 4.58 0.99
N VAL A 89 -11.06 4.04 1.14
CA VAL A 89 -11.34 2.63 0.84
C VAL A 89 -11.02 2.32 -0.63
N GLN A 90 -11.47 3.17 -1.55
CA GLN A 90 -11.22 2.98 -2.98
C GLN A 90 -9.72 3.05 -3.32
N ALA A 91 -8.97 3.96 -2.70
CA ALA A 91 -7.52 4.07 -2.90
C ALA A 91 -6.77 2.84 -2.37
N ILE A 92 -7.18 2.32 -1.21
CA ILE A 92 -6.64 1.08 -0.65
C ILE A 92 -6.95 -0.10 -1.56
N LEU A 93 -8.22 -0.29 -1.93
CA LEU A 93 -8.65 -1.41 -2.78
C LEU A 93 -7.94 -1.40 -4.14
N ARG A 94 -7.80 -0.23 -4.77
CA ARG A 94 -7.08 -0.09 -6.04
C ARG A 94 -5.66 -0.64 -5.95
N GLN A 95 -4.91 -0.21 -4.93
CA GLN A 95 -3.52 -0.62 -4.73
C GLN A 95 -3.39 -2.09 -4.30
N VAL A 96 -4.36 -2.65 -3.57
CA VAL A 96 -4.36 -4.09 -3.24
C VAL A 96 -4.66 -4.94 -4.48
N LEU A 97 -5.59 -4.50 -5.33
CA LEU A 97 -5.94 -5.18 -6.57
C LEU A 97 -4.81 -5.14 -7.63
N ASP A 98 -3.88 -4.19 -7.52
CA ASP A 98 -2.66 -4.18 -8.33
C ASP A 98 -1.69 -5.33 -7.97
N LEU A 99 -1.84 -5.93 -6.77
CA LEU A 99 -0.98 -7.00 -6.26
C LEU A 99 -1.65 -8.37 -6.22
N VAL A 100 -2.95 -8.39 -5.92
CA VAL A 100 -3.71 -9.59 -5.61
C VAL A 100 -4.85 -9.74 -6.61
N PRO A 101 -5.01 -10.92 -7.26
CA PRO A 101 -6.15 -11.17 -8.12
C PRO A 101 -7.48 -10.97 -7.38
N GLY A 102 -8.40 -10.20 -7.96
CA GLY A 102 -9.63 -9.79 -7.29
C GLY A 102 -10.53 -10.95 -6.87
N GLU A 103 -10.53 -12.05 -7.63
CA GLU A 103 -11.26 -13.29 -7.31
C GLU A 103 -10.67 -14.07 -6.12
N ARG A 104 -9.47 -13.69 -5.67
CA ARG A 104 -8.77 -14.26 -4.51
C ARG A 104 -8.78 -13.31 -3.30
N LEU A 105 -9.36 -12.13 -3.45
CA LEU A 105 -9.44 -11.11 -2.41
C LEU A 105 -10.83 -11.09 -1.75
N PHE A 106 -10.85 -11.38 -0.46
CA PHE A 106 -12.03 -11.37 0.39
C PHE A 106 -11.92 -10.19 1.36
N VAL A 107 -12.83 -9.24 1.28
CA VAL A 107 -12.83 -8.06 2.16
C VAL A 107 -13.76 -8.33 3.35
N TYR A 108 -13.23 -8.17 4.56
CA TYR A 108 -13.97 -8.39 5.79
C TYR A 108 -14.87 -7.18 6.09
N ARG A 109 -16.06 -7.45 6.64
CA ARG A 109 -17.09 -6.45 6.90
C ARG A 109 -17.28 -6.18 8.39
N VAL A 110 -17.75 -4.99 8.72
CA VAL A 110 -18.05 -4.56 10.10
C VAL A 110 -19.17 -5.37 10.76
N ASP A 111 -20.01 -6.05 9.98
CA ASP A 111 -21.05 -6.95 10.49
C ASP A 111 -20.53 -8.37 10.81
N GLY A 112 -19.28 -8.67 10.46
CA GLY A 112 -18.65 -9.97 10.62
C GLY A 112 -18.69 -10.85 9.36
N GLY A 113 -19.27 -10.35 8.26
CA GLY A 113 -19.34 -11.05 6.99
C GLY A 113 -18.14 -10.78 6.06
N TRP A 114 -18.25 -11.29 4.83
CA TRP A 114 -17.27 -11.13 3.77
C TRP A 114 -17.93 -10.56 2.51
N CYS A 115 -17.21 -9.74 1.75
CA CYS A 115 -17.62 -9.32 0.41
C CYS A 115 -16.45 -9.31 -0.58
N THR A 116 -16.79 -9.15 -1.85
CA THR A 116 -15.80 -8.94 -2.92
C THR A 116 -15.25 -7.52 -2.86
N ALA A 117 -14.13 -7.28 -3.54
CA ALA A 117 -13.58 -5.93 -3.71
C ALA A 117 -14.55 -4.98 -4.43
N SER A 118 -15.36 -5.48 -5.38
CA SER A 118 -16.37 -4.68 -6.09
C SER A 118 -17.48 -4.22 -5.16
N ALA A 119 -18.01 -5.11 -4.31
CA ALA A 119 -19.03 -4.74 -3.34
C ALA A 119 -18.48 -3.76 -2.29
N ALA A 120 -17.24 -3.96 -1.84
CA ALA A 120 -16.55 -3.02 -0.94
C ALA A 120 -16.32 -1.64 -1.59
N TRP A 121 -16.12 -1.59 -2.91
CA TRP A 121 -15.97 -0.36 -3.67
C TRP A 121 -17.27 0.45 -3.75
N GLU A 122 -18.41 -0.24 -3.91
CA GLU A 122 -19.75 0.35 -3.97
C GLU A 122 -20.22 0.80 -2.58
N ASP A 123 -20.05 -0.05 -1.57
CA ASP A 123 -20.37 0.23 -0.17
C ASP A 123 -19.14 0.23 0.78
N PRO A 124 -18.33 1.31 0.75
CA PRO A 124 -17.16 1.49 1.61
C PRO A 124 -17.48 1.44 3.11
N TRP A 125 -18.71 1.76 3.51
CA TRP A 125 -19.07 1.84 4.92
C TRP A 125 -19.18 0.47 5.57
N SER A 126 -19.46 -0.56 4.77
CA SER A 126 -19.53 -1.94 5.26
C SER A 126 -18.17 -2.55 5.61
N VAL A 127 -17.06 -1.97 5.13
CA VAL A 127 -15.69 -2.51 5.29
C VAL A 127 -14.74 -1.57 6.03
N ALA A 128 -15.15 -0.33 6.26
CA ALA A 128 -14.35 0.66 6.99
C ALA A 128 -14.24 0.31 8.47
N ALA A 129 -13.02 0.28 9.01
CA ALA A 129 -12.71 -0.01 10.40
C ALA A 129 -13.24 -1.38 10.91
N SER A 130 -13.01 -2.47 10.15
CA SER A 130 -13.49 -3.82 10.48
C SER A 130 -12.51 -4.72 11.25
N ASN A 131 -11.29 -4.24 11.54
CA ASN A 131 -10.19 -5.07 12.08
C ASN A 131 -10.49 -5.62 13.50
N TRP A 132 -11.05 -4.79 14.38
CA TRP A 132 -11.44 -5.19 15.74
C TRP A 132 -12.54 -6.25 15.73
N ARG A 133 -13.44 -6.19 14.73
CA ARG A 133 -14.53 -7.14 14.55
C ARG A 133 -13.99 -8.52 14.18
N ALA A 134 -13.03 -8.58 13.27
CA ALA A 134 -12.40 -9.84 12.87
C ALA A 134 -11.72 -10.53 14.06
N LEU A 135 -10.96 -9.75 14.86
CA LEU A 135 -10.31 -10.26 16.05
C LEU A 135 -11.33 -10.79 17.07
N ALA A 136 -12.37 -10.02 17.36
CA ALA A 136 -13.44 -10.42 18.29
C ALA A 136 -14.15 -11.72 17.87
N GLU A 137 -14.54 -11.84 16.59
CA GLU A 137 -15.20 -13.04 16.05
C GLU A 137 -14.27 -14.26 16.06
N TRP A 138 -12.99 -14.08 15.76
CA TRP A 138 -12.02 -15.18 15.83
C TRP A 138 -11.81 -15.68 17.27
N ILE A 139 -11.73 -14.78 18.25
CA ILE A 139 -11.61 -15.16 19.68
C ILE A 139 -12.84 -15.93 20.18
N LEU A 140 -14.02 -15.65 19.63
CA LEU A 140 -15.26 -16.39 19.93
C LEU A 140 -15.38 -17.71 19.16
N SER A 141 -14.61 -17.89 18.09
CA SER A 141 -14.67 -19.09 17.25
C SER A 141 -14.11 -20.33 17.95
N CYS A 142 -14.49 -21.51 17.46
CA CYS A 142 -13.95 -22.79 17.94
C CYS A 142 -12.44 -22.94 17.69
N ASP A 143 -11.88 -22.15 16.77
CA ASP A 143 -10.46 -22.15 16.43
C ASP A 143 -9.61 -21.21 17.31
N SER A 144 -10.25 -20.56 18.30
CA SER A 144 -9.58 -19.70 19.28
C SER A 144 -8.62 -20.50 20.16
N PRO A 145 -7.40 -19.99 20.41
CA PRO A 145 -6.46 -20.63 21.32
C PRO A 145 -6.88 -20.51 22.79
N VAL A 146 -7.92 -19.71 23.09
CA VAL A 146 -8.36 -19.43 24.46
C VAL A 146 -9.78 -19.94 24.66
N GLN A 147 -9.93 -20.86 25.62
CA GLN A 147 -11.20 -21.44 26.04
C GLN A 147 -11.26 -21.52 27.57
N PRO A 148 -12.36 -21.09 28.23
CA PRO A 148 -13.54 -20.42 27.65
C PRO A 148 -13.19 -19.02 27.08
N PRO A 149 -14.04 -18.45 26.20
CA PRO A 149 -13.80 -17.12 25.66
C PRO A 149 -13.80 -16.04 26.76
N PRO A 150 -13.01 -14.96 26.63
CA PRO A 150 -12.98 -13.88 27.59
C PRO A 150 -14.27 -13.06 27.56
N ASP A 151 -14.56 -12.34 28.65
CA ASP A 151 -15.69 -11.42 28.75
C ASP A 151 -15.42 -10.09 28.03
N LEU A 152 -14.17 -9.61 28.10
CA LEU A 152 -13.71 -8.42 27.38
C LEU A 152 -12.41 -8.73 26.65
N LEU A 153 -12.30 -8.24 25.42
CA LEU A 153 -11.08 -8.18 24.63
C LEU A 153 -10.53 -6.75 24.68
N ILE A 154 -9.27 -6.60 25.06
CA ILE A 154 -8.54 -5.33 25.17
C ILE A 154 -7.37 -5.40 24.20
N ASP A 155 -7.52 -4.79 23.02
CA ASP A 155 -6.48 -4.71 21.99
C ASP A 155 -5.83 -3.32 22.01
N ILE A 156 -4.60 -3.22 22.53
CA ILE A 156 -3.86 -1.96 22.52
C ILE A 156 -3.01 -1.90 21.27
N GLY A 157 -3.32 -0.98 20.36
CA GLY A 157 -2.50 -0.66 19.22
C GLY A 157 -1.48 0.46 19.50
N SER A 158 -0.72 0.81 18.47
CA SER A 158 0.19 1.97 18.48
C SER A 158 -0.51 3.33 18.53
N THR A 159 -1.84 3.41 18.62
CA THR A 159 -2.59 4.69 18.53
C THR A 159 -3.91 4.65 19.29
N THR A 160 -4.58 3.49 19.27
CA THR A 160 -5.89 3.29 19.87
C THR A 160 -5.89 2.04 20.73
N THR A 161 -6.85 1.95 21.64
CA THR A 161 -7.17 0.76 22.42
C THR A 161 -8.62 0.39 22.15
N ASP A 162 -8.85 -0.83 21.69
CA ASP A 162 -10.19 -1.38 21.50
C ASP A 162 -10.59 -2.16 22.75
N VAL A 163 -11.74 -1.83 23.34
CA VAL A 163 -12.32 -2.52 24.51
C VAL A 163 -13.63 -3.16 24.09
N ILE A 164 -13.56 -4.41 23.66
CA ILE A 164 -14.67 -5.09 22.99
C ILE A 164 -15.35 -6.09 23.94
N PRO A 165 -16.64 -5.92 24.23
CA PRO A 165 -17.40 -6.86 25.05
C PRO A 165 -17.79 -8.14 24.29
N LEU A 166 -17.49 -9.30 24.88
CA LEU A 166 -17.68 -10.64 24.33
C LEU A 166 -18.58 -11.50 25.24
N PHE A 167 -19.81 -11.05 25.46
CA PHE A 167 -20.75 -11.72 26.36
C PHE A 167 -21.69 -12.68 25.61
N ASP A 168 -22.04 -13.79 26.27
CA ASP A 168 -22.98 -14.80 25.76
C ASP A 168 -22.56 -15.42 24.41
N GLY A 169 -21.25 -15.57 24.18
CA GLY A 169 -20.71 -16.18 22.95
C GLY A 169 -20.86 -15.31 21.70
N ARG A 170 -21.05 -14.00 21.85
CA ARG A 170 -21.21 -13.04 20.75
C ARG A 170 -20.45 -11.75 21.03
N VAL A 171 -20.13 -11.01 19.97
CA VAL A 171 -19.63 -9.63 20.08
C VAL A 171 -20.78 -8.74 20.55
N ALA A 172 -20.81 -8.45 21.85
CA ALA A 172 -21.93 -7.82 22.52
C ALA A 172 -21.87 -6.29 22.37
N THR A 173 -22.04 -5.78 21.15
CA THR A 173 -22.06 -4.34 20.87
C THR A 173 -23.19 -3.92 19.93
N THR A 174 -23.71 -2.71 20.14
CA THR A 174 -24.62 -2.03 19.21
C THR A 174 -23.89 -0.99 18.37
N ALA A 175 -22.61 -0.72 18.63
CA ALA A 175 -21.82 0.26 17.91
C ALA A 175 -21.60 -0.18 16.46
N ARG A 176 -21.82 0.73 15.52
CA ARG A 176 -21.67 0.50 14.07
C ARG A 176 -20.55 1.34 13.47
N THR A 177 -20.19 2.44 14.14
CA THR A 177 -19.18 3.39 13.68
C THR A 177 -18.16 3.67 14.77
N ASP A 178 -16.99 4.17 14.41
CA ASP A 178 -15.99 4.62 15.40
C ASP A 178 -16.53 5.71 16.32
N ARG A 179 -17.45 6.56 15.84
CA ARG A 179 -18.13 7.53 16.70
C ARG A 179 -18.92 6.82 17.80
N ASP A 180 -19.71 5.81 17.45
CA ASP A 180 -20.48 5.04 18.44
C ASP A 180 -19.53 4.39 19.44
N ARG A 181 -18.42 3.81 18.96
CA ARG A 181 -17.41 3.14 19.79
C ARG A 181 -16.70 4.10 20.73
N LEU A 182 -16.35 5.31 20.27
CA LEU A 182 -15.80 6.38 21.10
C LEU A 182 -16.82 6.79 22.18
N GLN A 183 -18.07 7.03 21.77
CA GLN A 183 -19.14 7.43 22.69
C GLN A 183 -19.45 6.35 23.73
N SER A 184 -19.38 5.08 23.36
CA SER A 184 -19.65 3.95 24.25
C SER A 184 -18.43 3.50 25.07
N GLY A 185 -17.23 4.03 24.80
CA GLY A 185 -15.99 3.61 25.44
C GLY A 185 -15.47 2.24 24.98
N GLN A 186 -15.83 1.81 23.77
CA GLN A 186 -15.27 0.61 23.12
C GLN A 186 -14.08 0.91 22.22
N LEU A 187 -13.86 2.18 21.91
CA LEU A 187 -12.65 2.70 21.28
C LEU A 187 -12.12 3.82 22.17
N VAL A 188 -10.91 3.65 22.68
CA VAL A 188 -10.18 4.67 23.44
C VAL A 188 -9.05 5.15 22.57
N TYR A 189 -8.95 6.47 22.33
CA TYR A 189 -7.91 7.04 21.47
C TYR A 189 -6.57 7.21 22.23
N ILE A 190 -6.12 6.11 22.82
CA ILE A 190 -4.86 5.95 23.53
C ILE A 190 -4.26 4.64 23.04
N GLY A 191 -3.06 4.71 22.49
CA GLY A 191 -2.23 3.55 22.18
C GLY A 191 -0.85 3.69 22.81
N CYS A 192 -0.08 2.61 22.81
CA CYS A 192 1.25 2.56 23.42
C CYS A 192 2.32 3.43 22.71
N GLN A 193 1.98 4.00 21.55
CA GLN A 193 2.79 4.99 20.82
C GLN A 193 1.85 6.08 20.29
N ARG A 194 2.39 7.16 19.70
CA ARG A 194 1.65 8.24 18.99
C ARG A 194 0.62 9.03 19.79
N THR A 195 0.25 8.59 21.00
CA THR A 195 -0.65 9.32 21.89
C THR A 195 0.06 10.58 22.38
N LEU A 196 -0.49 11.74 22.05
CA LEU A 196 0.03 13.03 22.49
C LEU A 196 -0.05 13.14 24.02
N LEU A 197 1.07 13.44 24.66
CA LEU A 197 1.13 13.51 26.13
C LEU A 197 0.23 14.61 26.71
N ALA A 198 0.16 15.77 26.04
CA ALA A 198 -0.72 16.86 26.41
C ALA A 198 -2.22 16.50 26.29
N ALA A 199 -2.58 15.45 25.53
CA ALA A 199 -3.94 14.94 25.45
C ALA A 199 -4.29 13.97 26.59
N LEU A 200 -3.30 13.50 27.35
CA LEU A 200 -3.51 12.60 28.50
C LEU A 200 -3.80 13.37 29.79
N GLN A 201 -3.04 14.43 30.06
CA GLN A 201 -3.16 15.26 31.25
C GLN A 201 -2.61 16.68 30.98
N ALA A 202 -3.07 17.68 31.76
CA ALA A 202 -2.67 19.08 31.57
C ALA A 202 -1.38 19.47 32.33
N SER A 203 -1.01 18.70 33.35
CA SER A 203 0.15 18.96 34.20
C SER A 203 0.72 17.66 34.74
N VAL A 204 2.00 17.68 35.08
CA VAL A 204 2.74 16.62 35.78
C VAL A 204 3.23 17.13 37.14
N ARG A 205 3.67 16.23 38.00
CA ARG A 205 4.40 16.59 39.23
C ARG A 205 5.89 16.43 39.01
N ILE A 206 6.66 17.45 39.36
CA ILE A 206 8.12 17.40 39.43
C ILE A 206 8.52 18.01 40.78
N ASP A 207 9.35 17.29 41.54
CA ASP A 207 9.74 17.65 42.92
C ASP A 207 8.54 17.99 43.83
N GLY A 208 7.41 17.28 43.62
CA GLY A 208 6.16 17.50 44.34
C GLY A 208 5.35 18.72 43.91
N VAL A 209 5.87 19.55 42.99
CA VAL A 209 5.21 20.75 42.46
C VAL A 209 4.49 20.43 41.15
N SER A 210 3.30 21.00 40.97
CA SER A 210 2.56 20.88 39.72
C SER A 210 3.21 21.73 38.63
N CYS A 211 3.63 21.11 37.54
CA CYS A 211 4.19 21.75 36.36
C CYS A 211 3.24 21.57 35.16
N PRO A 212 2.68 22.64 34.59
CA PRO A 212 1.89 22.57 33.37
C PRO A 212 2.71 22.04 32.19
N LEU A 213 2.09 21.28 31.31
CA LEU A 213 2.76 20.77 30.11
C LEU A 213 2.77 21.82 28.98
N MET A 214 3.87 21.87 28.24
CA MET A 214 3.91 22.52 26.94
C MET A 214 2.98 21.75 25.97
N ALA A 215 2.09 22.47 25.28
CA ALA A 215 1.11 21.90 24.36
C ALA A 215 1.69 21.63 22.95
N GLU A 216 2.98 21.30 22.88
CA GLU A 216 3.72 21.02 21.65
C GLU A 216 3.90 19.50 21.46
N TYR A 217 4.09 19.07 20.20
CA TYR A 217 4.41 17.68 19.92
C TYR A 217 5.92 17.43 20.10
N PHE A 218 6.39 17.40 21.35
CA PHE A 218 7.78 17.03 21.66
C PHE A 218 7.98 15.54 21.94
N ALA A 219 6.97 14.89 22.53
CA ALA A 219 7.01 13.48 22.90
C ALA A 219 5.62 12.84 22.77
N ASP A 220 5.60 11.52 22.59
CA ASP A 220 4.39 10.70 22.68
C ASP A 220 4.45 9.70 23.84
N LEU A 221 3.37 8.95 24.06
CA LEU A 221 3.32 7.92 25.11
C LEU A 221 4.39 6.83 24.94
N GLY A 222 4.84 6.55 23.71
CA GLY A 222 5.91 5.58 23.50
C GLY A 222 7.24 6.04 24.08
N ASP A 223 7.52 7.35 24.06
CA ASP A 223 8.72 7.92 24.68
C ASP A 223 8.63 7.76 26.20
N ALA A 224 7.46 8.10 26.77
CA ALA A 224 7.20 7.95 28.20
C ALA A 224 7.34 6.50 28.67
N LEU A 225 6.83 5.53 27.90
CA LEU A 225 6.94 4.10 28.22
C LEU A 225 8.38 3.59 28.11
N VAL A 226 9.14 4.01 27.10
CA VAL A 226 10.57 3.63 27.00
C VAL A 226 11.34 4.19 28.20
N VAL A 227 11.22 5.49 28.47
CA VAL A 227 11.91 6.12 29.60
C VAL A 227 11.54 5.42 30.93
N ALA A 228 10.26 5.13 31.15
CA ALA A 228 9.80 4.44 32.37
C ALA A 228 10.23 2.97 32.47
N GLY A 229 10.91 2.41 31.46
CA GLY A 229 11.32 1.00 31.41
C GLY A 229 10.15 0.04 31.16
N LEU A 230 9.03 0.55 30.63
CA LEU A 230 7.81 -0.20 30.32
C LEU A 230 7.74 -0.63 28.85
N ALA A 231 8.63 -0.10 28.00
CA ALA A 231 8.79 -0.52 26.61
C ALA A 231 10.27 -0.66 26.25
N SER A 232 10.57 -1.55 25.31
CA SER A 232 11.93 -1.69 24.78
C SER A 232 12.29 -0.50 23.89
N GLU A 233 13.54 -0.04 24.00
CA GLU A 233 14.08 0.93 23.05
C GLU A 233 14.35 0.33 21.68
N SER A 234 14.38 1.18 20.64
CA SER A 234 14.72 0.78 19.28
C SER A 234 15.50 1.87 18.56
N SER A 235 16.71 1.52 18.09
CA SER A 235 17.52 2.41 17.25
C SER A 235 16.95 2.58 15.83
N ALA A 236 16.07 1.66 15.40
CA ALA A 236 15.43 1.68 14.09
C ALA A 236 14.10 2.45 14.07
N ASP A 237 13.49 2.70 15.25
CA ASP A 237 12.28 3.49 15.35
C ASP A 237 12.62 4.99 15.30
N LEU A 238 12.51 5.56 14.10
CA LEU A 238 12.67 6.99 13.81
C LEU A 238 11.32 7.72 13.75
N ALA A 239 10.21 7.06 14.05
CA ALA A 239 8.87 7.64 14.02
C ALA A 239 8.56 8.41 15.31
N THR A 240 9.46 9.33 15.66
CA THR A 240 9.41 10.19 16.85
C THR A 240 9.22 11.65 16.44
N ALA A 241 8.87 12.50 17.40
CA ALA A 241 8.60 13.92 17.15
C ALA A 241 9.76 14.67 16.49
N ASP A 242 11.01 14.34 16.85
CA ASP A 242 12.22 14.98 16.32
C ASP A 242 12.95 14.13 15.27
N GLY A 243 12.37 12.99 14.87
CA GLY A 243 12.96 12.05 13.90
C GLY A 243 14.20 11.31 14.40
N ARG A 244 14.57 11.47 15.67
CA ARG A 244 15.69 10.72 16.29
C ARG A 244 15.22 9.36 16.79
N PRO A 245 16.12 8.37 16.93
CA PRO A 245 15.75 7.06 17.43
C PRO A 245 14.97 7.07 18.75
N ARG A 246 14.09 6.08 18.95
CA ARG A 246 13.39 5.86 20.22
C ARG A 246 14.26 5.07 21.21
N THR A 247 15.39 5.67 21.58
CA THR A 247 16.27 5.19 22.65
C THR A 247 15.96 5.85 23.98
N GLN A 248 16.44 5.27 25.08
CA GLN A 248 16.32 5.87 26.42
C GLN A 248 16.77 7.34 26.45
N GLU A 249 17.95 7.60 25.88
CA GLU A 249 18.56 8.94 25.83
C GLU A 249 17.70 9.95 25.05
N PHE A 250 17.33 9.63 23.81
CA PHE A 250 16.56 10.57 22.98
C PHE A 250 15.12 10.72 23.45
N ALA A 251 14.49 9.65 23.98
CA ALA A 251 13.16 9.71 24.55
C ALA A 251 13.13 10.58 25.83
N ALA A 252 14.17 10.47 26.68
CA ALA A 252 14.30 11.33 27.86
C ALA A 252 14.44 12.81 27.48
N ALA A 253 15.26 13.13 26.48
CA ALA A 253 15.41 14.50 25.97
C ALA A 253 14.09 15.06 25.41
N ARG A 254 13.29 14.23 24.72
CA ARG A 254 11.95 14.60 24.24
C ARG A 254 10.97 14.83 25.40
N LEU A 255 10.99 13.99 26.43
CA LEU A 255 10.14 14.13 27.61
C LEU A 255 10.47 15.40 28.41
N ALA A 256 11.75 15.74 28.61
CA ALA A 256 12.16 16.93 29.34
C ALA A 256 11.58 18.22 28.72
N ARG A 257 11.53 18.29 27.37
CA ARG A 257 10.95 19.45 26.66
C ARG A 257 9.48 19.68 26.98
N MET A 258 8.74 18.64 27.37
CA MET A 258 7.32 18.78 27.75
C MET A 258 7.11 19.71 28.95
N ILE A 259 8.15 19.92 29.77
CA ILE A 259 8.13 20.81 30.95
C ILE A 259 9.09 22.00 30.80
N GLY A 260 9.55 22.29 29.58
CA GLY A 260 10.45 23.41 29.30
C GLY A 260 11.90 23.18 29.67
N GLU A 261 12.29 21.93 29.91
CA GLU A 261 13.65 21.53 30.26
C GLU A 261 14.33 20.80 29.09
N ASP A 262 15.61 20.48 29.25
CA ASP A 262 16.35 19.63 28.33
C ASP A 262 17.14 18.53 29.07
N ALA A 263 17.87 17.71 28.32
CA ALA A 263 18.61 16.58 28.90
C ALA A 263 19.88 17.00 29.67
N GLU A 264 20.29 18.27 29.60
CA GLU A 264 21.41 18.81 30.39
C GLU A 264 20.94 19.33 31.75
N THR A 265 19.66 19.68 31.88
CA THR A 265 19.11 20.31 33.09
C THR A 265 18.49 19.34 34.08
N LEU A 266 18.03 18.15 33.63
CA LEU A 266 17.41 17.15 34.48
C LEU A 266 18.12 15.78 34.45
N ASP A 267 18.35 15.23 35.64
CA ASP A 267 18.76 13.84 35.80
C ASP A 267 17.70 12.87 35.25
N LEU A 268 18.12 11.64 34.91
CA LEU A 268 17.24 10.64 34.33
C LEU A 268 16.09 10.19 35.25
N GLU A 269 16.25 10.19 36.57
CA GLU A 269 15.21 9.66 37.46
C GLU A 269 13.95 10.56 37.56
N PRO A 270 14.06 11.90 37.69
CA PRO A 270 12.91 12.78 37.49
C PRO A 270 12.19 12.55 36.15
N ILE A 271 12.93 12.38 35.05
CA ILE A 271 12.36 12.14 33.72
C ILE A 271 11.66 10.76 33.66
N ARG A 272 12.21 9.74 34.34
CA ARG A 272 11.54 8.44 34.53
C ARG A 272 10.24 8.55 35.29
N ASP A 273 10.20 9.35 36.35
CA ASP A 273 8.95 9.57 37.08
C ASP A 273 7.88 10.24 36.21
N LEU A 274 8.26 11.22 35.37
CA LEU A 274 7.34 11.77 34.35
C LEU A 274 6.79 10.65 33.44
N GLY A 275 7.66 9.77 32.96
CA GLY A 275 7.26 8.61 32.16
C GLY A 275 6.21 7.73 32.87
N ARG A 276 6.42 7.44 34.17
CA ARG A 276 5.47 6.67 34.99
C ARG A 276 4.13 7.40 35.17
N GLN A 277 4.14 8.72 35.40
CA GLN A 277 2.91 9.51 35.52
C GLN A 277 2.06 9.49 34.25
N PHE A 278 2.69 9.55 33.08
CA PHE A 278 1.98 9.42 31.80
C PHE A 278 1.44 8.00 31.57
N ALA A 279 2.21 6.97 31.90
CA ALA A 279 1.76 5.57 31.83
C ALA A 279 0.54 5.33 32.73
N GLN A 280 0.55 5.87 33.96
CA GLN A 280 -0.58 5.80 34.89
C GLN A 280 -1.81 6.55 34.37
N SER A 281 -1.63 7.74 33.78
CA SER A 281 -2.74 8.50 33.19
C SER A 281 -3.38 7.76 32.00
N ALA A 282 -2.55 7.15 31.15
CA ALA A 282 -3.02 6.34 30.04
C ALA A 282 -3.77 5.09 30.53
N SER A 283 -3.20 4.35 31.49
CA SER A 283 -3.82 3.13 32.01
C SER A 283 -5.12 3.41 32.77
N ALA A 284 -5.19 4.51 33.53
CA ALA A 284 -6.41 4.96 34.20
C ALA A 284 -7.57 5.18 33.23
N ARG A 285 -7.32 5.88 32.11
CA ARG A 285 -8.36 6.16 31.09
C ARG A 285 -8.80 4.90 30.34
N ILE A 286 -7.89 3.96 30.09
CA ILE A 286 -8.25 2.66 29.52
C ILE A 286 -9.05 1.83 30.54
N ALA A 287 -8.65 1.84 31.81
CA ALA A 287 -9.37 1.16 32.87
C ALA A 287 -10.80 1.72 33.07
N ASP A 288 -11.00 3.04 32.91
CA ASP A 288 -12.34 3.64 32.91
C ASP A 288 -13.23 3.04 31.82
N ALA A 289 -12.69 2.82 30.63
CA ALA A 289 -13.41 2.21 29.52
C ALA A 289 -13.75 0.73 29.79
N VAL A 290 -12.84 -0.01 30.41
CA VAL A 290 -13.07 -1.41 30.86
C VAL A 290 -14.19 -1.46 31.89
N VAL A 291 -14.10 -0.68 32.97
CA VAL A 291 -15.11 -0.61 34.03
C VAL A 291 -16.48 -0.25 33.43
N ARG A 292 -16.51 0.73 32.53
CA ARG A 292 -17.74 1.12 31.82
C ARG A 292 -18.38 -0.05 31.05
N GLN A 293 -17.60 -0.88 30.36
CA GLN A 293 -18.18 -2.03 29.65
C GLN A 293 -18.75 -3.08 30.61
N LEU A 294 -18.12 -3.29 31.77
CA LEU A 294 -18.61 -4.21 32.81
C LEU A 294 -19.92 -3.70 33.43
N ASP A 295 -19.98 -2.40 33.75
CA ASP A 295 -21.16 -1.75 34.35
C ASP A 295 -22.37 -1.79 33.41
N VAL A 296 -22.21 -1.43 32.14
CA VAL A 296 -23.27 -1.46 31.13
C VAL A 296 -23.87 -2.86 30.98
N ARG A 297 -23.07 -3.90 31.25
CA ARG A 297 -23.45 -5.31 31.13
C ARG A 297 -23.91 -5.93 32.44
N GLN A 298 -23.89 -5.17 33.53
CA GLN A 298 -24.25 -5.62 34.89
C GLN A 298 -23.48 -6.88 35.30
N ARG A 299 -22.23 -7.02 34.82
CA ARG A 299 -21.39 -8.18 35.13
C ARG A 299 -20.62 -7.90 36.42
N PRO A 300 -20.69 -8.82 37.41
CA PRO A 300 -19.93 -8.65 38.63
C PRO A 300 -18.43 -8.71 38.28
N PRO A 301 -17.58 -7.85 38.87
CA PRO A 301 -16.14 -7.88 38.61
C PRO A 301 -15.53 -9.27 38.86
N THR A 302 -15.95 -9.92 39.95
CA THR A 302 -15.53 -11.27 40.34
C THR A 302 -15.83 -12.32 39.28
N GLY A 303 -14.79 -12.98 38.78
CA GLY A 303 -14.91 -14.06 37.78
C GLY A 303 -14.93 -13.57 36.34
N THR A 304 -14.76 -12.25 36.11
CA THR A 304 -14.61 -11.68 34.76
C THR A 304 -13.25 -12.10 34.17
N THR A 305 -13.24 -12.55 32.93
CA THR A 305 -12.01 -12.83 32.17
C THR A 305 -11.70 -11.68 31.21
N LEU A 306 -10.52 -11.07 31.35
CA LEU A 306 -10.04 -10.00 30.50
C LEU A 306 -8.91 -10.52 29.61
N MET A 307 -9.05 -10.41 28.30
CA MET A 307 -7.99 -10.74 27.36
C MET A 307 -7.25 -9.48 26.91
N PHE A 308 -5.94 -9.50 27.00
CA PHE A 308 -5.04 -8.46 26.49
C PHE A 308 -4.33 -8.93 25.23
N THR A 309 -4.28 -8.08 24.20
CA THR A 309 -3.61 -8.34 22.93
C THR A 309 -3.14 -7.05 22.27
N GLY A 310 -2.40 -7.18 21.17
CA GLY A 310 -1.87 -6.06 20.40
C GLY A 310 -0.41 -5.77 20.70
N HIS A 311 -0.08 -4.48 20.70
CA HIS A 311 1.25 -3.90 20.89
C HIS A 311 1.32 -3.14 22.22
N GLY A 312 2.38 -3.39 23.00
CA GLY A 312 2.67 -2.60 24.21
C GLY A 312 2.44 -3.35 25.52
N ASP A 313 3.14 -4.47 25.71
CA ASP A 313 3.02 -5.33 26.88
C ASP A 313 3.14 -4.60 28.23
N GLY A 314 3.99 -3.58 28.31
CA GLY A 314 4.09 -2.74 29.51
C GLY A 314 2.81 -1.97 29.80
N LEU A 315 2.16 -1.40 28.78
CA LEU A 315 0.90 -0.68 28.96
C LEU A 315 -0.24 -1.65 29.33
N HIS A 316 -0.25 -2.87 28.78
CA HIS A 316 -1.22 -3.88 29.20
C HIS A 316 -1.11 -4.17 30.71
N ARG A 317 0.12 -4.34 31.22
CA ARG A 317 0.37 -4.56 32.66
C ARG A 317 -0.08 -3.36 33.50
N CYS A 318 0.21 -2.13 33.07
CA CYS A 318 -0.25 -0.94 33.77
C CYS A 318 -1.78 -0.87 33.86
N VAL A 319 -2.51 -1.31 32.82
CA VAL A 319 -3.98 -1.39 32.84
C VAL A 319 -4.46 -2.46 33.81
N ALA A 320 -3.85 -3.66 33.79
CA ALA A 320 -4.21 -4.73 34.72
C ALA A 320 -3.96 -4.34 36.19
N GLU A 321 -2.83 -3.69 36.48
CA GLU A 321 -2.49 -3.16 37.80
C GLU A 321 -3.45 -2.05 38.24
N GLU A 322 -3.84 -1.16 37.34
CA GLU A 322 -4.85 -0.13 37.58
C GLU A 322 -6.20 -0.74 37.98
N LEU A 323 -6.70 -1.72 37.22
CA LEU A 323 -7.95 -2.40 37.53
C LEU A 323 -7.89 -3.12 38.89
N THR A 324 -6.76 -3.77 39.18
CA THR A 324 -6.53 -4.42 40.48
C THR A 324 -6.54 -3.41 41.62
N ARG A 325 -5.90 -2.24 41.45
CA ARG A 325 -5.87 -1.17 42.46
C ARG A 325 -7.24 -0.59 42.73
N ARG A 326 -8.14 -0.61 41.75
CA ARG A 326 -9.55 -0.22 41.87
C ARG A 326 -10.42 -1.32 42.50
N GLY A 327 -9.83 -2.45 42.90
CA GLY A 327 -10.52 -3.55 43.58
C GLY A 327 -11.25 -4.53 42.66
N LEU A 328 -10.99 -4.51 41.34
CA LEU A 328 -11.57 -5.48 40.43
C LEU A 328 -10.83 -6.82 40.53
N ALA A 329 -11.59 -7.90 40.74
CA ALA A 329 -11.06 -9.26 40.78
C ALA A 329 -11.34 -10.00 39.46
N PHE A 330 -10.35 -10.06 38.57
CA PHE A 330 -10.49 -10.63 37.23
C PHE A 330 -9.41 -11.68 36.93
N HIS A 331 -9.66 -12.51 35.92
CA HIS A 331 -8.67 -13.42 35.34
C HIS A 331 -8.07 -12.78 34.08
N ALA A 332 -6.77 -12.48 34.11
CA ALA A 332 -6.05 -11.93 32.96
C ALA A 332 -5.61 -13.05 32.01
N VAL A 333 -5.88 -12.89 30.72
CA VAL A 333 -5.38 -13.74 29.65
C VAL A 333 -4.56 -12.89 28.70
N TRP A 334 -3.34 -13.31 28.38
CA TRP A 334 -2.47 -12.62 27.45
C TRP A 334 -2.41 -13.41 26.15
N LEU A 335 -2.87 -12.83 25.03
CA LEU A 335 -2.83 -13.55 23.75
C LEU A 335 -1.39 -13.91 23.34
N SER A 336 -0.42 -13.11 23.77
CA SER A 336 1.01 -13.34 23.62
C SER A 336 1.53 -14.62 24.29
N ASP A 337 0.79 -15.20 25.24
CA ASP A 337 1.17 -16.49 25.84
C ASP A 337 0.81 -17.68 24.93
N SER A 338 -0.12 -17.45 24.00
CA SER A 338 -0.62 -18.47 23.07
C SER A 338 -0.12 -18.29 21.63
N LEU A 339 0.36 -17.11 21.28
CA LEU A 339 0.86 -16.75 19.95
C LEU A 339 2.29 -16.21 20.04
N SER A 340 3.03 -16.21 18.93
CA SER A 340 4.30 -15.48 18.88
C SER A 340 4.07 -13.97 19.07
N PRO A 341 5.08 -13.21 19.54
CA PRO A 341 4.98 -11.76 19.66
C PRO A 341 4.57 -11.07 18.34
N GLU A 342 5.07 -11.53 17.20
CA GLU A 342 4.73 -11.00 15.87
C GLU A 342 3.27 -11.25 15.50
N LEU A 343 2.75 -12.44 15.84
CA LEU A 343 1.36 -12.79 15.62
C LEU A 343 0.43 -12.00 16.53
N SER A 344 0.76 -11.84 17.82
CA SER A 344 -0.02 -11.01 18.75
C SER A 344 -0.07 -9.56 18.28
N ARG A 345 1.05 -9.00 17.80
CA ARG A 345 1.09 -7.66 17.20
C ARG A 345 0.25 -7.55 15.92
N SER A 346 0.08 -8.65 15.20
CA SER A 346 -0.65 -8.76 13.93
C SER A 346 -1.99 -9.49 14.09
N ALA A 347 -2.54 -9.52 15.31
CA ALA A 347 -3.69 -10.36 15.65
C ALA A 347 -4.92 -10.12 14.75
N PRO A 348 -5.28 -8.88 14.36
CA PRO A 348 -6.38 -8.67 13.41
C PRO A 348 -6.14 -9.30 12.02
N ALA A 349 -4.91 -9.22 11.50
CA ALA A 349 -4.55 -9.88 10.25
C ALA A 349 -4.61 -11.40 10.40
N TYR A 350 -4.08 -11.94 11.50
CA TYR A 350 -4.13 -13.39 11.76
C TYR A 350 -5.57 -13.90 11.91
N ALA A 351 -6.40 -13.16 12.65
CA ALA A 351 -7.82 -13.44 12.81
C ALA A 351 -8.56 -13.49 11.47
N CYS A 352 -8.32 -12.51 10.59
CA CYS A 352 -8.88 -12.51 9.23
C CYS A 352 -8.45 -13.76 8.44
N ALA A 353 -7.18 -14.15 8.51
CA ALA A 353 -6.68 -15.35 7.84
C ALA A 353 -7.35 -16.63 8.37
N ARG A 354 -7.50 -16.75 9.69
CA ARG A 354 -8.13 -17.90 10.35
C ARG A 354 -9.62 -17.99 10.05
N LEU A 355 -10.35 -16.88 10.13
CA LEU A 355 -11.78 -16.84 9.79
C LEU A 355 -12.01 -17.22 8.32
N LEU A 356 -11.19 -16.70 7.39
CA LEU A 356 -11.30 -17.09 5.97
C LEU A 356 -11.01 -18.58 5.77
N LEU A 357 -10.02 -19.15 6.47
CA LEU A 357 -9.75 -20.60 6.45
C LEU A 357 -10.97 -21.40 6.91
N SER A 358 -11.58 -21.02 8.04
CA SER A 358 -12.74 -21.71 8.61
C SER A 358 -13.96 -21.62 7.68
N ARG A 359 -14.17 -20.46 7.04
CA ARG A 359 -15.20 -20.27 6.01
C ARG A 359 -14.99 -21.19 4.81
N LEU A 360 -13.78 -21.24 4.26
CA LEU A 360 -13.46 -22.06 3.08
C LEU A 360 -13.56 -23.56 3.38
N HIS A 361 -13.37 -23.97 4.63
CA HIS A 361 -13.56 -25.35 5.09
C HIS A 361 -14.99 -25.68 5.54
N GLY A 362 -15.94 -24.75 5.41
CA GLY A 362 -17.35 -24.96 5.76
C GLY A 362 -17.61 -25.14 7.26
N ARG A 363 -16.76 -24.56 8.12
CA ARG A 363 -16.85 -24.67 9.59
C ARG A 363 -17.57 -23.49 10.26
N GLU A 364 -18.01 -22.48 9.51
CA GLU A 364 -18.85 -21.38 10.01
C GLU A 364 -20.35 -21.71 9.87
N ALA A 365 -21.16 -21.23 10.82
CA ALA A 365 -22.62 -21.27 10.71
C ALA A 365 -23.10 -20.43 9.50
N PRO A 366 -24.18 -20.82 8.80
CA PRO A 366 -24.60 -20.19 7.56
C PRO A 366 -25.09 -18.75 7.81
N GLY A 367 -24.26 -17.77 7.42
CA GLY A 367 -24.56 -16.35 7.51
C GLY A 367 -24.07 -15.60 6.26
N VAL A 368 -25.04 -15.23 5.41
CA VAL A 368 -24.96 -14.37 4.22
C VAL A 368 -24.25 -14.98 2.99
N SER A 369 -25.11 -15.29 2.01
CA SER A 369 -24.80 -15.69 0.64
C SER A 369 -23.96 -14.63 -0.09
N ILE A 370 -23.02 -15.08 -0.93
CA ILE A 370 -22.51 -14.25 -2.01
C ILE A 370 -23.58 -14.25 -3.10
N GLU A 371 -24.59 -13.40 -2.98
CA GLU A 371 -25.40 -13.04 -4.14
C GLU A 371 -24.62 -12.03 -4.98
N GLY A 372 -24.45 -12.32 -6.28
CA GLY A 372 -23.98 -11.34 -7.25
C GLY A 372 -22.86 -11.75 -8.20
N ALA A 373 -22.73 -13.03 -8.58
CA ALA A 373 -22.02 -13.38 -9.82
C ALA A 373 -22.96 -13.29 -11.03
N SER A 374 -23.43 -12.08 -11.35
CA SER A 374 -23.89 -11.66 -12.69
C SER A 374 -24.51 -10.25 -12.63
N LEU A 375 -23.71 -9.21 -12.85
CA LEU A 375 -24.23 -7.94 -13.37
C LEU A 375 -23.14 -7.17 -14.13
N ILE A 376 -22.44 -7.86 -15.04
CA ILE A 376 -21.79 -7.18 -16.17
C ILE A 376 -22.90 -6.95 -17.20
N GLU A 377 -23.80 -5.99 -16.94
CA GLU A 377 -24.76 -5.41 -17.90
C GLU A 377 -25.75 -4.55 -17.11
N ARG A 378 -25.35 -3.30 -16.82
CA ARG A 378 -26.18 -2.09 -16.69
C ARG A 378 -25.48 -1.04 -15.83
N LEU A 379 -24.51 -0.37 -16.44
CA LEU A 379 -24.18 1.00 -16.08
C LEU A 379 -24.70 1.87 -17.24
N GLU A 380 -25.85 2.50 -17.05
CA GLU A 380 -26.32 3.53 -17.98
C GLU A 380 -25.46 4.79 -17.81
N PRO A 381 -25.09 5.46 -18.92
CA PRO A 381 -24.19 6.61 -18.88
C PRO A 381 -24.89 7.87 -18.41
N LEU A 382 -24.27 8.58 -17.47
CA LEU A 382 -24.59 9.96 -17.13
C LEU A 382 -24.16 10.88 -18.29
N VAL A 383 -25.17 11.47 -18.95
CA VAL A 383 -25.20 12.70 -19.76
C VAL A 383 -23.84 13.22 -20.28
N GLU A 384 -23.61 13.03 -21.58
CA GLU A 384 -22.52 13.64 -22.36
C GLU A 384 -22.61 15.18 -22.39
N PRO A 385 -21.49 15.91 -22.25
CA PRO A 385 -21.40 17.27 -22.75
C PRO A 385 -21.22 17.27 -24.27
N ARG A 386 -22.09 18.00 -24.98
CA ARG A 386 -22.07 18.16 -26.43
C ARG A 386 -20.72 18.69 -26.92
N LEU A 387 -20.08 17.96 -27.82
CA LEU A 387 -18.93 18.43 -28.62
C LEU A 387 -19.42 19.40 -29.73
N PRO A 388 -18.64 20.44 -30.09
CA PRO A 388 -18.93 21.28 -31.24
C PRO A 388 -18.69 20.55 -32.57
N THR A 389 -19.56 20.80 -33.53
CA THR A 389 -19.55 20.27 -34.90
C THR A 389 -18.37 20.73 -35.75
N GLU A 390 -17.81 19.77 -36.47
CA GLU A 390 -17.10 19.78 -37.76
C GLU A 390 -16.33 21.05 -38.20
N GLY A 391 -15.00 20.92 -38.21
CA GLY A 391 -14.08 21.72 -39.03
C GLY A 391 -13.28 20.82 -39.98
N ARG A 392 -13.22 21.23 -41.26
CA ARG A 392 -12.56 20.61 -42.43
C ARG A 392 -11.27 19.80 -42.18
N PRO A 393 -10.97 18.79 -43.03
CA PRO A 393 -9.73 18.03 -42.95
C PRO A 393 -8.52 18.92 -43.21
N ARG A 394 -7.56 18.92 -42.28
CA ARG A 394 -6.23 19.56 -42.42
C ARG A 394 -5.21 18.53 -42.93
N PRO A 395 -4.20 18.96 -43.72
CA PRO A 395 -3.37 18.06 -44.52
C PRO A 395 -2.35 17.29 -43.68
N SER A 396 -2.07 16.06 -44.10
CA SER A 396 -1.12 15.12 -43.51
C SER A 396 0.33 15.64 -43.53
N PRO A 397 1.12 15.42 -42.46
CA PRO A 397 2.55 15.71 -42.46
C PRO A 397 3.30 14.80 -43.45
N ARG A 398 4.44 15.26 -43.96
CA ARG A 398 5.35 14.47 -44.80
C ARG A 398 5.81 13.23 -44.02
N THR A 399 5.14 12.11 -44.24
CA THR A 399 5.54 10.78 -43.76
C THR A 399 6.86 10.38 -44.41
N ALA A 400 7.88 10.06 -43.61
CA ALA A 400 9.09 9.43 -44.09
C ALA A 400 8.72 8.08 -44.74
N THR A 401 9.09 7.88 -46.01
CA THR A 401 8.81 6.66 -46.76
C THR A 401 9.54 5.48 -46.11
N LYS A 402 8.78 4.51 -45.61
CA LYS A 402 9.30 3.29 -44.98
C LYS A 402 9.84 2.33 -46.04
N LEU A 403 11.06 1.80 -45.86
CA LEU A 403 11.59 0.71 -46.69
C LEU A 403 10.84 -0.60 -46.37
N PRO A 404 10.49 -1.43 -47.37
CA PRO A 404 9.46 -2.47 -47.25
C PRO A 404 9.77 -3.67 -46.34
N ASP A 405 10.95 -3.78 -45.73
CA ASP A 405 11.39 -5.01 -45.05
C ASP A 405 11.93 -4.81 -43.61
N GLN A 406 11.71 -3.63 -43.00
CA GLN A 406 12.27 -3.32 -41.68
C GLN A 406 11.22 -2.87 -40.66
N SER A 407 11.10 -3.64 -39.57
CA SER A 407 10.21 -3.37 -38.43
C SER A 407 10.73 -2.19 -37.61
N ARG A 408 9.86 -1.23 -37.28
CA ARG A 408 10.16 -0.06 -36.44
C ARG A 408 9.44 -0.19 -35.10
N ARG A 409 10.18 0.00 -34.01
CA ARG A 409 9.65 -0.04 -32.64
C ARG A 409 9.93 1.28 -31.93
N VAL A 410 8.87 1.90 -31.40
CA VAL A 410 9.01 2.95 -30.39
C VAL A 410 8.89 2.33 -29.01
N ILE A 411 9.78 2.71 -28.10
CA ILE A 411 9.87 2.24 -26.73
C ILE A 411 9.69 3.47 -25.85
N LYS A 412 8.70 3.42 -24.96
CA LYS A 412 8.53 4.41 -23.90
C LYS A 412 9.01 3.81 -22.60
N LEU A 413 10.08 4.35 -22.04
CA LEU A 413 10.56 4.00 -20.70
C LEU A 413 9.85 4.86 -19.67
N GLY A 414 9.07 4.25 -18.78
CA GLY A 414 8.42 4.94 -17.67
C GLY A 414 9.43 5.63 -16.77
N GLY A 415 9.19 6.89 -16.41
CA GLY A 415 10.12 7.65 -15.58
C GLY A 415 10.27 7.09 -14.15
N SER A 416 9.27 6.34 -13.66
CA SER A 416 9.35 5.56 -12.41
C SER A 416 10.26 4.34 -12.51
N LEU A 417 10.87 4.07 -13.66
CA LEU A 417 11.90 3.04 -13.81
C LEU A 417 13.31 3.61 -13.63
N LEU A 418 13.48 4.94 -13.65
CA LEU A 418 14.78 5.60 -13.45
C LEU A 418 15.33 5.41 -12.02
N ASP A 419 14.47 5.05 -11.06
CA ASP A 419 14.84 4.74 -9.68
C ASP A 419 15.25 3.26 -9.47
N VAL A 420 15.18 2.43 -10.52
CA VAL A 420 15.46 0.99 -10.42
C VAL A 420 16.98 0.76 -10.43
N PRO A 421 17.58 0.20 -9.36
CA PRO A 421 19.04 0.09 -9.23
C PRO A 421 19.74 -0.66 -10.36
N ASN A 422 19.08 -1.65 -10.96
CA ASN A 422 19.59 -2.48 -12.06
C ASN A 422 18.90 -2.20 -13.41
N LEU A 423 18.40 -0.97 -13.62
CA LEU A 423 17.66 -0.57 -14.82
C LEU A 423 18.37 -0.97 -16.13
N SER A 424 19.67 -0.68 -16.23
CA SER A 424 20.47 -0.97 -17.44
C SER A 424 20.47 -2.46 -17.78
N GLU A 425 20.65 -3.32 -16.78
CA GLU A 425 20.68 -4.77 -16.94
C GLU A 425 19.32 -5.31 -17.37
N LEU A 426 18.24 -4.84 -16.74
CA LEU A 426 16.87 -5.23 -17.07
C LEU A 426 16.50 -4.81 -18.49
N PHE A 427 16.82 -3.57 -18.86
CA PHE A 427 16.55 -3.05 -20.19
C PHE A 427 17.33 -3.82 -21.26
N CYS A 428 18.62 -4.09 -21.04
CA CYS A 428 19.45 -4.85 -21.97
C CYS A 428 19.01 -6.33 -22.07
N ALA A 429 18.58 -6.94 -20.96
CA ALA A 429 18.04 -8.30 -20.96
C ALA A 429 16.73 -8.38 -21.77
N TRP A 430 15.83 -7.42 -21.56
CA TRP A 430 14.58 -7.32 -22.31
C TRP A 430 14.85 -7.11 -23.80
N MET A 431 15.71 -6.14 -24.16
CA MET A 431 16.07 -5.86 -25.56
C MET A 431 16.63 -7.10 -26.28
N ARG A 432 17.47 -7.90 -25.62
CA ARG A 432 18.03 -9.15 -26.19
C ARG A 432 16.98 -10.23 -26.42
N ALA A 433 15.88 -10.22 -25.67
CA ALA A 433 14.77 -11.17 -25.84
C ALA A 433 13.80 -10.74 -26.96
N GLU A 434 13.90 -9.50 -27.43
CA GLU A 434 13.02 -8.96 -28.46
C GLU A 434 13.48 -9.29 -29.88
N ARG A 435 12.53 -9.28 -30.82
CA ARG A 435 12.87 -9.42 -32.25
C ARG A 435 13.66 -8.20 -32.75
N PRO A 436 14.60 -8.39 -33.69
CA PRO A 436 15.29 -7.31 -34.40
C PRO A 436 14.33 -6.26 -34.95
N ALA A 437 14.58 -4.99 -34.63
CA ALA A 437 13.81 -3.84 -35.09
C ALA A 437 14.69 -2.57 -35.07
N CYS A 438 14.31 -1.55 -35.83
CA CYS A 438 14.82 -0.20 -35.64
C CYS A 438 14.15 0.40 -34.39
N ASN A 439 14.92 0.60 -33.31
CA ASN A 439 14.40 0.96 -32.00
C ASN A 439 14.59 2.45 -31.70
N LEU A 440 13.50 3.14 -31.34
CA LEU A 440 13.51 4.52 -30.86
C LEU A 440 13.00 4.57 -29.42
N LEU A 441 13.70 5.23 -28.52
CA LEU A 441 13.45 5.27 -27.09
C LEU A 441 13.11 6.69 -26.63
N VAL A 442 11.99 6.85 -25.94
CA VAL A 442 11.58 8.08 -25.24
C VAL A 442 11.45 7.78 -23.75
N VAL A 443 11.91 8.71 -22.92
CA VAL A 443 11.95 8.55 -21.46
C VAL A 443 10.87 9.43 -20.83
N GLY A 444 10.12 8.85 -19.88
CA GLY A 444 9.11 9.58 -19.11
C GLY A 444 9.71 10.48 -18.03
N GLY A 445 8.88 11.35 -17.45
CA GLY A 445 9.35 12.39 -16.54
C GLY A 445 9.65 11.96 -15.11
N GLY A 446 9.01 10.88 -14.64
CA GLY A 446 9.29 10.28 -13.32
C GLY A 446 9.15 11.29 -12.17
N PRO A 447 9.99 11.17 -11.12
CA PRO A 447 9.94 12.05 -9.95
C PRO A 447 10.00 13.55 -10.25
N LEU A 448 10.67 13.96 -11.34
CA LEU A 448 10.78 15.37 -11.73
C LEU A 448 9.43 15.96 -12.13
N VAL A 449 8.67 15.24 -12.95
CA VAL A 449 7.33 15.68 -13.38
C VAL A 449 6.31 15.50 -12.25
N ASP A 450 6.47 14.48 -11.41
CA ASP A 450 5.59 14.26 -10.26
C ASP A 450 5.71 15.40 -9.23
N ALA A 451 6.90 15.97 -9.04
CA ALA A 451 7.10 17.16 -8.20
C ALA A 451 6.33 18.38 -8.75
N VAL A 452 6.37 18.62 -10.07
CA VAL A 452 5.56 19.69 -10.68
C VAL A 452 4.06 19.42 -10.52
N ARG A 453 3.61 18.17 -10.67
CA ARG A 453 2.21 17.78 -10.45
C ARG A 453 1.75 17.97 -9.00
N GLN A 454 2.66 17.86 -8.03
CA GLN A 454 2.36 18.17 -6.63
C GLN A 454 2.19 19.69 -6.42
N LEU A 455 3.07 20.49 -7.00
CA LEU A 455 2.99 21.95 -6.91
C LEU A 455 1.76 22.52 -7.61
N ASP A 456 1.41 21.99 -8.79
CA ASP A 456 0.22 22.42 -9.53
C ASP A 456 -1.08 22.17 -8.76
N ARG A 457 -1.18 21.05 -8.04
CA ARG A 457 -2.33 20.76 -7.16
C ARG A 457 -2.52 21.77 -6.03
N ILE A 458 -1.46 22.48 -5.64
CA ILE A 458 -1.48 23.47 -4.56
C ILE A 458 -1.76 24.86 -5.13
N HIS A 459 -1.16 25.17 -6.28
CA HIS A 459 -1.08 26.54 -6.80
C HIS A 459 -1.97 26.79 -8.03
N GLU A 460 -2.64 25.78 -8.57
CA GLU A 460 -3.53 25.86 -9.74
C GLU A 460 -2.85 26.59 -10.91
N LEU A 461 -1.71 26.06 -11.35
CA LEU A 461 -0.83 26.75 -12.29
C LEU A 461 -1.42 26.68 -13.72
N PRO A 462 -1.04 27.63 -14.60
CA PRO A 462 -1.55 27.68 -15.97
C PRO A 462 -1.28 26.37 -16.75
N PRO A 463 -2.33 25.65 -17.22
CA PRO A 463 -2.17 24.27 -17.72
C PRO A 463 -1.24 24.11 -18.91
N THR A 464 -1.23 25.08 -19.83
CA THR A 464 -0.40 25.04 -21.04
C THR A 464 1.07 25.25 -20.72
N GLU A 465 1.37 26.19 -19.83
CA GLU A 465 2.71 26.52 -19.37
C GLU A 465 3.31 25.36 -18.58
N ILE A 466 2.50 24.70 -17.74
CA ILE A 466 2.89 23.51 -16.98
C ILE A 466 3.15 22.32 -17.90
N HIS A 467 2.29 22.08 -18.87
CA HIS A 467 2.50 21.03 -19.86
C HIS A 467 3.87 21.17 -20.54
N TRP A 468 4.17 22.36 -21.06
CA TRP A 468 5.45 22.61 -21.74
C TRP A 468 6.64 22.65 -20.77
N LEU A 469 6.45 23.03 -19.51
CA LEU A 469 7.46 22.85 -18.46
C LEU A 469 7.77 21.36 -18.25
N CYS A 470 6.74 20.52 -18.15
CA CYS A 470 6.91 19.08 -18.01
C CYS A 470 7.61 18.47 -19.23
N VAL A 471 7.30 18.91 -20.45
CA VAL A 471 8.02 18.49 -21.67
C VAL A 471 9.50 18.88 -21.60
N ARG A 472 9.83 20.11 -21.18
CA ARG A 472 11.23 20.52 -20.96
C ARG A 472 11.93 19.68 -19.88
N LEU A 473 11.21 19.26 -18.83
CA LEU A 473 11.78 18.37 -17.81
C LEU A 473 12.09 16.96 -18.35
N LEU A 474 11.44 16.52 -19.43
CA LEU A 474 11.81 15.27 -20.09
C LEU A 474 13.20 15.33 -20.74
N ASP A 475 13.73 16.53 -21.02
CA ASP A 475 15.11 16.67 -21.48
C ASP A 475 16.10 16.25 -20.40
N ALA A 476 15.82 16.57 -19.14
CA ALA A 476 16.65 16.14 -18.03
C ALA A 476 16.61 14.62 -17.85
N THR A 477 15.45 13.97 -18.04
CA THR A 477 15.37 12.50 -17.99
C THR A 477 15.98 11.83 -19.21
N TRP A 478 15.97 12.48 -20.37
CA TRP A 478 16.73 12.07 -21.55
C TRP A 478 18.25 12.14 -21.32
N GLU A 479 18.76 13.21 -20.71
CA GLU A 479 20.18 13.31 -20.31
C GLU A 479 20.57 12.22 -19.29
N LEU A 480 19.76 12.05 -18.24
CA LEU A 480 19.98 11.00 -17.24
C LEU A 480 20.01 9.60 -17.86
N ALA A 481 19.12 9.33 -18.82
CA ALA A 481 19.06 8.03 -19.48
C ALA A 481 20.33 7.72 -20.29
N GLN A 482 21.08 8.71 -20.79
CA GLN A 482 22.36 8.49 -21.44
C GLN A 482 23.40 7.91 -20.47
N TRP A 483 23.38 8.35 -19.20
CA TRP A 483 24.27 7.80 -18.17
C TRP A 483 23.79 6.47 -17.62
N LEU A 484 22.47 6.30 -17.48
CA LEU A 484 21.87 5.08 -16.91
C LEU A 484 21.81 3.92 -17.89
N LEU A 485 21.73 4.20 -19.19
CA LEU A 485 21.67 3.22 -20.26
C LEU A 485 22.88 3.37 -21.19
N PRO A 486 24.12 3.21 -20.72
CA PRO A 486 25.32 3.48 -21.51
C PRO A 486 25.48 2.55 -22.73
N GLN A 487 24.71 1.47 -22.80
CA GLN A 487 24.63 0.57 -23.97
C GLN A 487 23.60 1.05 -25.03
N VAL A 488 22.91 2.18 -24.80
CA VAL A 488 22.05 2.84 -25.80
C VAL A 488 22.92 3.77 -26.64
N VAL A 489 23.03 3.44 -27.92
CA VAL A 489 24.22 3.81 -28.71
C VAL A 489 24.05 5.17 -29.43
N HIS A 490 22.85 5.76 -29.51
CA HIS A 490 22.60 6.96 -30.34
C HIS A 490 21.72 8.02 -29.70
N PRO A 491 22.27 9.13 -29.17
CA PRO A 491 21.47 10.29 -28.79
C PRO A 491 20.92 10.98 -30.05
N VAL A 492 19.62 11.27 -30.05
CA VAL A 492 18.92 12.03 -31.10
C VAL A 492 18.33 13.29 -30.45
N ALA A 493 19.00 14.42 -30.67
CA ALA A 493 18.70 15.68 -29.97
C ALA A 493 17.71 16.59 -30.72
N ASP A 494 17.62 16.48 -32.05
CA ASP A 494 16.84 17.36 -32.92
C ASP A 494 16.21 16.61 -34.10
N ALA A 495 15.32 17.30 -34.84
CA ALA A 495 14.57 16.73 -35.95
C ALA A 495 15.47 16.25 -37.12
N ASP A 496 16.58 16.94 -37.37
CA ASP A 496 17.51 16.57 -38.44
C ASP A 496 18.26 15.28 -38.10
N SER A 497 18.71 15.14 -36.85
CA SER A 497 19.32 13.92 -36.32
C SER A 497 18.33 12.75 -36.34
N LEU A 498 17.04 12.99 -36.05
CA LEU A 498 15.99 11.99 -36.13
C LEU A 498 15.78 11.52 -37.58
N ASN A 499 15.69 12.45 -38.53
CA ASN A 499 15.56 12.14 -39.96
C ASN A 499 16.79 11.40 -40.50
N HIS A 500 17.99 11.79 -40.05
CA HIS A 500 19.24 11.12 -40.41
C HIS A 500 19.26 9.67 -39.91
N PHE A 501 18.93 9.45 -38.63
CA PHE A 501 18.84 8.10 -38.05
C PHE A 501 17.84 7.22 -38.82
N LEU A 502 16.64 7.74 -39.09
CA LEU A 502 15.60 7.02 -39.83
C LEU A 502 15.96 6.68 -41.28
N SER A 503 16.92 7.41 -41.89
CA SER A 503 17.32 7.22 -43.29
C SER A 503 18.62 6.43 -43.46
N HIS A 504 19.56 6.50 -42.51
CA HIS A 504 20.92 5.95 -42.68
C HIS A 504 21.36 4.96 -41.60
N ASP A 505 20.70 4.92 -40.43
CA ASP A 505 21.21 4.21 -39.25
C ASP A 505 20.15 3.26 -38.67
N GLN A 506 19.82 2.22 -39.44
CA GLN A 506 18.74 1.27 -39.11
C GLN A 506 19.29 -0.08 -38.63
N SER A 507 20.42 -0.14 -37.93
CA SER A 507 20.89 -1.43 -37.37
C SER A 507 19.92 -1.94 -36.29
N ALA A 508 19.62 -3.24 -36.31
CA ALA A 508 18.75 -3.87 -35.31
C ALA A 508 19.32 -3.85 -33.89
N ASP A 509 20.64 -3.69 -33.76
CA ASP A 509 21.35 -3.66 -32.47
C ASP A 509 21.43 -2.25 -31.87
N ARG A 510 20.93 -1.23 -32.58
CA ARG A 510 21.00 0.17 -32.17
C ARG A 510 19.67 0.67 -31.62
N VAL A 511 19.74 1.44 -30.53
CA VAL A 511 18.61 2.14 -29.92
C VAL A 511 18.88 3.64 -30.01
N ALA A 512 18.03 4.38 -30.72
CA ALA A 512 18.05 5.83 -30.74
C ALA A 512 17.33 6.39 -29.51
N LEU A 513 18.03 7.12 -28.65
CA LEU A 513 17.44 7.83 -27.54
C LEU A 513 16.95 9.20 -28.03
N VAL A 514 15.64 9.35 -28.20
CA VAL A 514 15.02 10.51 -28.84
C VAL A 514 14.58 11.53 -27.79
N ARG A 515 15.10 12.75 -27.92
CA ARG A 515 14.67 13.90 -27.12
C ARG A 515 13.27 14.33 -27.57
N PRO A 516 12.31 14.59 -26.65
CA PRO A 516 10.97 15.03 -27.05
C PRO A 516 10.95 16.27 -27.95
N GLY A 517 11.82 17.25 -27.68
CA GLY A 517 11.97 18.44 -28.54
C GLY A 517 12.33 18.14 -30.01
N ALA A 518 12.91 16.97 -30.31
CA ALA A 518 13.21 16.59 -31.70
C ALA A 518 11.95 16.40 -32.57
N PHE A 519 10.77 16.25 -31.95
CA PHE A 519 9.53 15.98 -32.67
C PHE A 519 8.25 16.59 -32.06
N TYR A 520 8.31 17.12 -30.84
CA TYR A 520 7.17 17.66 -30.11
C TYR A 520 7.54 18.99 -29.43
N GLU A 521 7.15 20.11 -30.05
CA GLU A 521 7.49 21.46 -29.62
C GLU A 521 6.26 22.39 -29.61
N PRO A 522 6.26 23.48 -28.82
CA PRO A 522 5.15 24.43 -28.73
C PRO A 522 4.85 25.11 -30.07
N ASP A 523 5.91 25.53 -30.76
CA ASP A 523 5.83 26.24 -32.03
C ASP A 523 5.87 25.23 -33.19
N GLY A 524 4.70 24.94 -33.76
CA GLY A 524 4.58 23.96 -34.85
C GLY A 524 4.07 22.58 -34.42
N ASP A 525 3.46 22.46 -33.24
CA ASP A 525 2.75 21.25 -32.83
C ASP A 525 1.67 20.86 -33.86
N ARG A 526 1.89 19.72 -34.51
CA ARG A 526 0.95 19.09 -35.46
C ARG A 526 0.29 17.83 -34.88
N SER A 527 0.56 17.52 -33.61
CA SER A 527 0.05 16.32 -32.95
C SER A 527 -1.45 16.36 -32.70
N GLY A 528 -2.01 17.56 -32.52
CA GLY A 528 -3.39 17.74 -32.06
C GLY A 528 -3.60 17.32 -30.60
N LEU A 529 -2.53 17.09 -29.83
CA LEU A 529 -2.59 16.76 -28.42
C LEU A 529 -2.81 18.04 -27.59
N PRO A 530 -3.78 18.07 -26.67
CA PRO A 530 -3.99 19.22 -25.79
C PRO A 530 -2.79 19.43 -24.85
N ALA A 531 -2.34 20.68 -24.74
CA ALA A 531 -1.28 21.07 -23.81
C ALA A 531 -1.83 21.24 -22.38
N ASN A 532 -2.11 20.11 -21.73
CA ASN A 532 -2.51 20.02 -20.31
C ASN A 532 -2.31 18.57 -19.79
N TRP A 533 -2.65 18.29 -18.54
CA TRP A 533 -2.46 16.98 -17.89
C TRP A 533 -3.16 15.78 -18.55
N SER A 534 -4.11 16.00 -19.48
CA SER A 534 -4.69 14.91 -20.26
C SER A 534 -3.70 14.31 -21.27
N THR A 535 -2.59 15.01 -21.54
CA THR A 535 -1.47 14.55 -22.36
C THR A 535 -0.22 14.40 -21.49
N THR A 536 0.41 13.23 -21.51
CA THR A 536 1.69 13.02 -20.84
C THR A 536 2.70 12.34 -21.77
N SER A 537 3.86 11.96 -21.25
CA SER A 537 4.90 11.24 -21.99
C SER A 537 4.40 9.97 -22.70
N ASP A 538 3.29 9.34 -22.26
CA ASP A 538 2.72 8.19 -22.96
C ASP A 538 2.12 8.60 -24.31
N SER A 539 1.24 9.62 -24.33
CA SER A 539 0.70 10.18 -25.59
C SER A 539 1.76 10.78 -26.49
N VAL A 540 2.77 11.44 -25.92
CA VAL A 540 3.89 12.00 -26.69
C VAL A 540 4.68 10.86 -27.37
N ALA A 541 4.92 9.74 -26.70
CA ALA A 541 5.56 8.58 -27.33
C ALA A 541 4.68 7.91 -28.41
N ALA A 542 3.36 7.89 -28.21
CA ALA A 542 2.42 7.42 -29.24
C ALA A 542 2.43 8.33 -30.47
N TYR A 543 2.53 9.65 -30.28
CA TYR A 543 2.72 10.60 -31.37
C TYR A 543 4.03 10.36 -32.14
N LEU A 544 5.16 10.10 -31.43
CA LEU A 544 6.40 9.67 -32.09
C LEU A 544 6.19 8.41 -32.96
N ALA A 545 5.49 7.41 -32.43
CA ALA A 545 5.20 6.18 -33.16
C ALA A 545 4.40 6.43 -34.44
N GLN A 546 3.47 7.39 -34.44
CA GLN A 546 2.75 7.79 -35.65
C GLN A 546 3.65 8.45 -36.69
N ILE A 547 4.44 9.45 -36.29
CA ILE A 547 5.26 10.23 -37.24
C ILE A 547 6.35 9.39 -37.90
N VAL A 548 6.86 8.35 -37.22
CA VAL A 548 7.86 7.43 -37.78
C VAL A 548 7.25 6.18 -38.44
N ALA A 549 5.92 6.08 -38.47
CA ALA A 549 5.19 4.91 -38.96
C ALA A 549 5.66 3.59 -38.33
N ALA A 550 5.72 3.57 -36.98
CA ALA A 550 6.14 2.40 -36.21
C ALA A 550 5.16 1.24 -36.32
N ASP A 551 5.69 0.01 -36.35
CA ASP A 551 4.90 -1.23 -36.32
C ASP A 551 4.45 -1.56 -34.89
N GLU A 552 5.23 -1.12 -33.90
CA GLU A 552 5.01 -1.43 -32.50
C GLU A 552 5.37 -0.24 -31.60
N LEU A 553 4.51 0.02 -30.61
CA LEU A 553 4.79 0.86 -29.46
C LEU A 553 4.85 -0.01 -28.20
N VAL A 554 5.96 0.06 -27.47
CA VAL A 554 6.14 -0.66 -26.21
C VAL A 554 6.21 0.32 -25.04
N LEU A 555 5.27 0.23 -24.12
CA LEU A 555 5.29 0.94 -22.84
C LEU A 555 5.97 0.07 -21.79
N LEU A 556 7.21 0.40 -21.44
CA LEU A 556 7.91 -0.19 -20.30
C LEU A 556 7.53 0.59 -19.04
N LYS A 557 6.89 -0.09 -18.10
CA LYS A 557 6.30 0.49 -16.88
C LYS A 557 6.82 -0.25 -15.64
N SER A 558 6.66 0.37 -14.47
CA SER A 558 7.06 -0.21 -13.17
C SER A 558 5.99 -1.11 -12.54
N THR A 559 4.77 -1.09 -13.10
CA THR A 559 3.61 -1.86 -12.66
C THR A 559 3.07 -2.68 -13.83
N CYS A 560 2.29 -3.72 -13.55
CA CYS A 560 1.64 -4.55 -14.57
C CYS A 560 0.13 -4.34 -14.57
N ILE A 561 -0.52 -4.79 -15.64
CA ILE A 561 -1.97 -4.83 -15.78
C ILE A 561 -2.40 -6.26 -15.43
N TYR A 562 -3.17 -6.45 -14.36
CA TYR A 562 -3.69 -7.77 -13.95
C TYR A 562 -2.63 -8.88 -13.83
N GLY A 563 -1.39 -8.56 -13.43
CA GLY A 563 -0.32 -9.56 -13.31
C GLY A 563 0.27 -10.07 -14.62
N GLN A 564 -0.13 -9.55 -15.79
CA GLN A 564 0.30 -10.07 -17.10
C GLN A 564 0.83 -8.97 -18.05
N GLN A 565 1.74 -9.36 -18.94
CA GLN A 565 2.14 -8.56 -20.09
C GLN A 565 0.98 -8.52 -21.09
N THR A 566 0.58 -7.33 -21.54
CA THR A 566 -0.59 -7.19 -22.45
C THR A 566 -0.19 -6.57 -23.78
N SER A 567 -0.86 -7.01 -24.85
CA SER A 567 -0.63 -6.55 -26.23
C SER A 567 -1.98 -6.39 -26.90
N ALA A 568 -2.24 -5.23 -27.52
CA ALA A 568 -3.45 -4.97 -28.28
C ALA A 568 -3.17 -4.04 -29.47
N PRO A 569 -3.98 -4.06 -30.54
CA PRO A 569 -3.96 -3.00 -31.54
C PRO A 569 -4.28 -1.64 -30.91
N GLY A 570 -3.71 -0.56 -31.44
CA GLY A 570 -3.86 0.77 -30.84
C GLY A 570 -5.29 1.31 -30.80
N GLY A 571 -6.16 0.85 -31.71
CA GLY A 571 -7.60 1.17 -31.74
C GLY A 571 -8.49 0.23 -30.91
N ASP A 572 -7.91 -0.70 -30.14
CA ASP A 572 -8.67 -1.66 -29.34
C ASP A 572 -9.28 -1.01 -28.08
N SER A 573 -10.48 -1.45 -27.71
CA SER A 573 -11.15 -1.13 -26.43
C SER A 573 -10.27 -1.38 -25.20
N ALA A 574 -9.30 -2.29 -25.27
CA ALA A 574 -8.34 -2.56 -24.21
C ALA A 574 -7.46 -1.33 -23.89
N ILE A 575 -7.08 -0.55 -24.91
CA ILE A 575 -6.27 0.67 -24.72
C ILE A 575 -7.08 1.75 -24.00
N GLN A 576 -8.38 1.84 -24.30
CA GLN A 576 -9.31 2.73 -23.60
C GLN A 576 -9.39 2.38 -22.11
N ARG A 577 -9.46 1.09 -21.77
CA ARG A 577 -9.44 0.63 -20.37
C ARG A 577 -8.14 0.99 -19.64
N TRP A 578 -7.01 1.09 -20.34
CA TRP A 578 -5.74 1.52 -19.71
C TRP A 578 -5.80 2.99 -19.27
N ALA A 579 -6.41 3.86 -20.09
CA ALA A 579 -6.62 5.26 -19.74
C ALA A 579 -7.62 5.42 -18.58
N GLU A 580 -8.74 4.69 -18.62
CA GLU A 580 -9.74 4.67 -17.53
C GLU A 580 -9.16 4.17 -16.20
N ALA A 581 -8.26 3.17 -16.27
CA ALA A 581 -7.54 2.68 -15.12
C ALA A 581 -6.45 3.65 -14.60
N GLY A 582 -6.09 4.69 -15.37
CA GLY A 582 -5.04 5.66 -15.03
C GLY A 582 -3.61 5.17 -15.29
N LEU A 583 -3.44 4.13 -16.12
CA LEU A 583 -2.14 3.54 -16.44
C LEU A 583 -1.38 4.31 -17.53
N VAL A 584 -2.14 5.00 -18.37
CA VAL A 584 -1.71 5.94 -19.41
C VAL A 584 -2.60 7.17 -19.34
N ASP A 585 -2.18 8.27 -19.95
CA ASP A 585 -2.98 9.49 -19.98
C ASP A 585 -4.21 9.40 -20.89
N ALA A 586 -5.15 10.33 -20.68
CA ALA A 586 -6.47 10.31 -21.32
C ALA A 586 -6.40 10.45 -22.85
N MET A 587 -5.35 11.08 -23.38
CA MET A 587 -5.16 11.24 -24.83
C MET A 587 -4.50 10.04 -25.48
N PHE A 588 -3.98 9.10 -24.70
CA PHE A 588 -3.21 7.96 -25.22
C PHE A 588 -4.03 7.07 -26.17
N PRO A 589 -5.30 6.72 -25.90
CA PRO A 589 -6.09 5.90 -26.84
C PRO A 589 -6.28 6.58 -28.20
N ILE A 590 -6.43 7.90 -28.21
CA ILE A 590 -6.54 8.69 -29.45
C ILE A 590 -5.19 8.72 -30.16
N ALA A 591 -4.11 8.99 -29.43
CA ALA A 591 -2.74 9.03 -29.95
C ALA A 591 -2.21 7.67 -30.39
N ALA A 592 -2.74 6.56 -29.87
CA ALA A 592 -2.30 5.21 -30.21
C ALA A 592 -3.13 4.57 -31.34
N ARG A 593 -4.29 5.14 -31.69
CA ARG A 593 -5.34 4.51 -32.52
C ARG A 593 -4.84 3.83 -33.80
N CYS A 594 -3.88 4.44 -34.50
CA CYS A 594 -3.36 3.94 -35.78
C CYS A 594 -2.11 3.06 -35.65
N ILE A 595 -1.63 2.80 -34.43
CA ILE A 595 -0.44 1.98 -34.20
C ILE A 595 -0.85 0.50 -34.30
N PRO A 596 -0.21 -0.30 -35.18
CA PRO A 596 -0.62 -1.69 -35.42
C PRO A 596 -0.56 -2.57 -34.17
N ARG A 597 0.43 -2.33 -33.30
CA ARG A 597 0.61 -3.07 -32.06
C ARG A 597 1.08 -2.18 -30.92
N VAL A 598 0.38 -2.22 -29.79
CA VAL A 598 0.77 -1.56 -28.55
C VAL A 598 0.93 -2.61 -27.46
N ARG A 599 2.07 -2.58 -26.78
CA ARG A 599 2.39 -3.46 -25.65
C ARG A 599 2.56 -2.68 -24.37
N TYR A 600 2.03 -3.21 -23.28
CA TYR A 600 2.26 -2.71 -21.94
C TYR A 600 3.00 -3.79 -21.13
N LEU A 601 4.21 -3.47 -20.68
CA LEU A 601 5.12 -4.42 -20.04
C LEU A 601 5.61 -3.86 -18.71
N ASN A 602 5.55 -4.68 -17.67
CA ASN A 602 6.25 -4.39 -16.43
C ASN A 602 7.72 -4.81 -16.56
N LEU A 603 8.62 -3.84 -16.65
CA LEU A 603 10.05 -4.13 -16.82
C LEU A 603 10.65 -4.77 -15.55
N ARG A 604 10.07 -4.50 -14.37
CA ARG A 604 10.55 -5.08 -13.09
C ARG A 604 10.33 -6.59 -13.00
N SER A 605 9.30 -7.12 -13.69
CA SER A 605 8.95 -8.54 -13.68
C SER A 605 9.41 -9.31 -14.93
N ALA A 606 9.94 -8.61 -15.94
CA ALA A 606 10.23 -9.18 -17.25
C ALA A 606 11.38 -10.22 -17.27
N THR A 607 12.15 -10.37 -16.19
CA THR A 607 13.28 -11.30 -16.09
C THR A 607 12.97 -12.63 -15.41
N GLN A 608 11.73 -12.88 -14.96
CA GLN A 608 11.33 -14.17 -14.36
C GLN A 608 10.80 -15.20 -15.38
N ALA A 609 10.66 -14.83 -16.66
CA ALA A 609 10.27 -15.78 -17.71
C ALA A 609 11.51 -16.49 -18.30
N THR A 610 11.79 -17.68 -17.79
CA THR A 610 12.77 -18.61 -18.38
C THR A 610 12.39 -18.93 -19.84
N PRO A 611 13.34 -19.00 -20.79
CA PRO A 611 13.04 -19.49 -22.13
C PRO A 611 12.57 -20.94 -22.04
N THR A 612 11.40 -21.23 -22.60
CA THR A 612 10.96 -22.61 -22.87
C THR A 612 12.05 -23.31 -23.69
N ASN A 613 12.61 -24.39 -23.13
CA ASN A 613 13.60 -25.25 -23.75
C ASN A 613 13.26 -25.55 -25.21
N ALA A 614 13.97 -24.90 -26.14
CA ALA A 614 14.21 -25.47 -27.45
C ALA A 614 15.24 -26.58 -27.24
N SER A 615 14.83 -27.81 -27.53
CA SER A 615 15.63 -29.03 -27.50
C SER A 615 16.97 -28.82 -28.23
N SER A 616 18.07 -28.81 -27.47
CA SER A 616 19.42 -28.95 -28.03
C SER A 616 19.71 -30.44 -28.34
N PRO A 617 20.14 -30.81 -29.56
CA PRO A 617 20.43 -32.18 -29.92
C PRO A 617 21.87 -32.56 -29.53
N GLU A 618 22.15 -32.70 -28.23
CA GLU A 618 23.48 -33.14 -27.77
C GLU A 618 23.49 -34.27 -26.74
N SER A 619 22.33 -34.78 -26.32
CA SER A 619 22.24 -35.89 -25.36
C SER A 619 22.20 -37.30 -25.98
N ALA A 620 22.36 -37.45 -27.30
CA ALA A 620 22.23 -38.74 -28.01
C ALA A 620 23.56 -39.46 -28.34
N ARG A 621 24.72 -39.07 -27.76
CA ARG A 621 26.02 -39.70 -28.08
C ARG A 621 26.78 -40.35 -26.92
N ARG A 622 26.15 -40.56 -25.75
CA ARG A 622 26.86 -41.15 -24.59
C ARG A 622 26.22 -42.42 -24.00
N ALA A 623 25.52 -43.19 -24.82
CA ALA A 623 25.04 -44.53 -24.49
C ALA A 623 25.48 -45.56 -25.55
N THR A 624 26.78 -45.64 -25.81
CA THR A 624 27.44 -46.80 -26.44
C THR A 624 28.90 -46.81 -25.98
N ARG A 625 29.12 -47.22 -24.72
CA ARG A 625 30.32 -47.91 -24.20
C ARG A 625 30.21 -48.03 -22.67
N SER A 626 30.33 -49.28 -22.23
CA SER A 626 30.36 -49.84 -20.86
C SER A 626 29.01 -50.23 -20.29
#